data_AF-A0A0M2LX06-F1
#
_entry.id   AF-A0A0M2LX06-F1
#
_cell.length_a   1.000
_cell.length_b   1.000
_cell.length_c   1.000
_cell.angle_alpha   90.00
_cell.angle_beta   90.00
_cell.angle_gamma   90.00
#
_symmetry.space_group_name_H-M   'P 1'
#
loop_
_entity.id
_entity.type
_entity.pdbx_description
1 polymer ?
#
loop_
_entity_poly.entity_id
_entity_poly.type
_entity_poly.pdbx_seq_one_letter_code
_entity_poly.pdbx_strand_id
1 'polypeptide(L)'
;MVASTVILGLSTVYEAILVRKLEFRSLAVRSIISIAIGGASGLYLAMNGYGIWSLVWQQLLQQGLSLVTIMILANWRPSLAFDRKDFIRIVRFAAHVSLNSLIGFIGYQADTMAVAYFLGPRSTGLFNSAKRIGTALNQVVLKPLERVALPTLVQFGGDPGKLRSAYLRALRITALGTAPVFLGVALISDDIVDLLLGTEWSGVAPVLSALAISFFGSTVMQYNSAVIMVSRQPKLQSMVNLVFVFVSLVLILVSVRYGIIGVAFAVVIRSFLILPVQTFLVSRIIKCSLRDVLLSLVPAFSASTVMGVGIFLLSWKVSFSSLIIGMSVKIGLGFAIYAGTLLLIFRDEVFSLASGGSKLPLR
;
A
#
# COMPACT_ATOMS: atom_id res chain seq x y z
N MET A 1 18.59 18.68 3.45
CA MET A 1 18.43 17.20 3.42
C MET A 1 19.40 16.44 4.32
N VAL A 2 20.70 16.79 4.39
CA VAL A 2 21.64 16.08 5.29
C VAL A 2 21.34 16.38 6.77
N ALA A 3 21.19 17.65 7.14
CA ALA A 3 20.86 18.06 8.51
C ALA A 3 19.57 17.40 9.04
N SER A 4 18.51 17.37 8.22
CA SER A 4 17.25 16.68 8.53
C SER A 4 17.44 15.19 8.82
N THR A 5 18.35 14.52 8.09
CA THR A 5 18.60 13.08 8.26
C THR A 5 19.31 12.79 9.58
N VAL A 6 20.26 13.65 9.99
CA VAL A 6 20.97 13.53 11.27
C VAL A 6 20.00 13.74 12.44
N ILE A 7 19.13 14.76 12.35
CA ILE A 7 18.10 15.07 13.35
C ILE A 7 17.14 13.89 13.52
N LEU A 8 16.70 13.28 12.41
CA LEU A 8 15.84 12.10 12.43
C LEU A 8 16.55 10.92 13.10
N GLY A 9 17.81 10.64 12.73
CA GLY A 9 18.61 9.57 13.32
C GLY A 9 18.69 9.66 14.85
N LEU A 10 19.01 10.85 15.38
CA LEU A 10 19.02 11.10 16.83
C LEU A 10 17.63 10.90 17.44
N SER A 11 16.59 11.42 16.80
CA SER A 11 15.21 11.32 17.30
C SER A 11 14.73 9.87 17.41
N THR A 12 15.18 8.96 16.54
CA THR A 12 14.76 7.54 16.56
C THR A 12 15.15 6.82 17.85
N VAL A 13 16.30 7.16 18.46
CA VAL A 13 16.76 6.54 19.71
C VAL A 13 15.84 6.95 20.87
N TYR A 14 15.52 8.23 20.97
CA TYR A 14 14.58 8.76 21.97
C TYR A 14 13.18 8.19 21.80
N GLU A 15 12.73 8.03 20.54
CA GLU A 15 11.45 7.43 20.23
C GLU A 15 11.41 5.96 20.65
N ALA A 16 12.45 5.18 20.36
CA ALA A 16 12.55 3.80 20.81
C ALA A 16 12.53 3.67 22.34
N ILE A 17 13.16 4.60 23.07
CA ILE A 17 13.10 4.64 24.54
C ILE A 17 11.68 4.89 25.05
N LEU A 18 10.98 5.88 24.49
CA LEU A 18 9.60 6.21 24.87
C LEU A 18 8.61 5.09 24.52
N VAL A 19 8.75 4.48 23.32
CA VAL A 19 7.94 3.31 22.92
C VAL A 19 8.18 2.14 23.88
N ARG A 20 9.43 1.89 24.27
CA ARG A 20 9.77 0.84 25.24
C ARG A 20 9.17 1.10 26.63
N LYS A 21 9.04 2.38 27.03
CA LYS A 21 8.36 2.81 28.26
C LYS A 21 6.84 2.90 28.11
N LEU A 22 6.29 2.62 26.94
CA LEU A 22 4.86 2.75 26.60
C LEU A 22 4.31 4.19 26.77
N GLU A 23 5.19 5.20 26.68
CA GLU A 23 4.83 6.62 26.81
C GLU A 23 4.35 7.23 25.49
N PHE A 24 3.30 6.65 24.89
CA PHE A 24 2.75 7.14 23.62
C PHE A 24 2.20 8.57 23.71
N ARG A 25 1.80 9.03 24.91
CA ARG A 25 1.39 10.42 25.16
C ARG A 25 2.53 11.40 24.84
N SER A 26 3.76 11.07 25.23
CA SER A 26 4.94 11.90 24.95
C SER A 26 5.20 12.02 23.46
N LEU A 27 5.01 10.93 22.70
CA LEU A 27 5.12 10.92 21.23
C LEU A 27 4.00 11.74 20.55
N ALA A 28 2.79 11.68 21.09
CA ALA A 28 1.67 12.48 20.61
C ALA A 28 1.91 13.98 20.84
N VAL A 29 2.33 14.37 22.06
CA VAL A 29 2.66 15.77 22.39
C VAL A 29 3.78 16.30 21.50
N ARG A 30 4.86 15.52 21.30
CA ARG A 30 5.93 15.84 20.35
C ARG A 30 5.36 16.18 18.96
N SER A 31 4.48 15.31 18.45
CA SER A 31 3.92 15.46 17.11
C SER A 31 3.03 16.69 16.98
N ILE A 32 2.16 16.94 17.96
CA ILE A 32 1.25 18.10 17.97
C ILE A 32 2.04 19.41 17.98
N ILE A 33 3.00 19.55 18.92
CA ILE A 33 3.82 20.77 19.05
C ILE A 33 4.61 21.03 17.76
N SER A 34 5.25 20.00 17.23
CA SER A 34 6.09 20.13 16.03
C SER A 34 5.28 20.51 14.79
N ILE A 35 4.11 19.89 14.59
CA ILE A 35 3.22 20.18 13.45
C ILE A 35 2.61 21.58 13.60
N ALA A 36 2.13 21.96 14.79
CA ALA A 36 1.50 23.24 15.01
C ALA A 36 2.49 24.40 14.79
N ILE A 37 3.66 24.35 15.41
CA ILE A 37 4.65 25.42 15.30
C ILE A 37 5.30 25.44 13.92
N GLY A 38 5.63 24.27 13.35
CA GLY A 38 6.17 24.18 11.99
C GLY A 38 5.17 24.66 10.94
N GLY A 39 3.89 24.31 11.09
CA GLY A 39 2.83 24.77 10.20
C GLY A 39 2.59 26.27 10.30
N ALA A 40 2.54 26.81 11.52
CA ALA A 40 2.38 28.25 11.75
C ALA A 40 3.54 29.06 11.17
N SER A 41 4.79 28.60 11.34
CA SER A 41 5.96 29.26 10.76
C SER A 41 5.99 29.18 9.23
N GLY A 42 5.59 28.04 8.66
CA GLY A 42 5.43 27.88 7.20
C GLY A 42 4.40 28.84 6.63
N LEU A 43 3.21 28.93 7.27
CA LEU A 43 2.15 29.84 6.85
C LEU A 43 2.60 31.31 6.94
N TYR A 44 3.24 31.68 8.05
CA TYR A 44 3.81 33.02 8.24
C TYR A 44 4.80 33.38 7.13
N LEU A 45 5.76 32.50 6.82
CA LEU A 45 6.73 32.73 5.75
C LEU A 45 6.07 32.77 4.36
N ALA A 46 5.05 31.95 4.12
CA ALA A 46 4.33 31.96 2.85
C ALA A 46 3.60 33.29 2.63
N MET A 47 2.93 33.82 3.67
CA MET A 47 2.24 35.11 3.62
C MET A 47 3.19 36.29 3.38
N ASN A 48 4.44 36.18 3.83
CA ASN A 48 5.47 37.20 3.61
C ASN A 48 6.22 37.05 2.27
N GLY A 49 5.74 36.21 1.36
CA GLY A 49 6.28 36.12 -0.01
C GLY A 49 7.56 35.30 -0.16
N TYR A 50 7.95 34.49 0.83
CA TYR A 50 9.15 33.63 0.75
C TYR A 50 8.99 32.42 -0.20
N GLY A 51 7.81 32.24 -0.82
CA GLY A 51 7.56 31.23 -1.83
C GLY A 51 7.93 29.81 -1.37
N ILE A 52 8.71 29.09 -2.19
CA ILE A 52 9.13 27.71 -1.93
C ILE A 52 9.94 27.57 -0.62
N TRP A 53 10.65 28.62 -0.19
CA TRP A 53 11.46 28.58 1.04
C TRP A 53 10.61 28.48 2.32
N SER A 54 9.33 28.88 2.27
CA SER A 54 8.41 28.69 3.39
C SER A 54 8.28 27.21 3.78
N LEU A 55 8.19 26.32 2.79
CA LEU A 55 8.10 24.87 2.98
C LEU A 55 9.41 24.27 3.52
N VAL A 56 10.55 24.77 3.06
CA VAL A 56 11.87 24.32 3.53
C VAL A 56 12.04 24.64 5.02
N TRP A 57 11.74 25.87 5.42
CA TRP A 57 11.84 26.31 6.81
C TRP A 57 10.81 25.63 7.72
N GLN A 58 9.57 25.47 7.26
CA GLN A 58 8.55 24.67 7.94
C GLN A 58 9.10 23.28 8.30
N GLN A 59 9.70 22.58 7.33
CA GLN A 59 10.18 21.22 7.53
C GLN A 59 11.38 21.15 8.47
N LEU A 60 12.32 22.10 8.38
CA LEU A 60 13.47 22.18 9.29
C LEU A 60 13.03 22.48 10.73
N LEU A 61 12.14 23.45 10.93
CA LEU A 61 11.62 23.82 12.24
C LEU A 61 10.83 22.68 12.86
N GLN A 62 9.96 22.02 12.10
CA GLN A 62 9.20 20.87 12.56
C GLN A 62 10.13 19.75 13.07
N GLN A 63 11.19 19.42 12.32
CA GLN A 63 12.12 18.36 12.72
C GLN A 63 12.98 18.77 13.91
N GLY A 64 13.47 20.02 13.95
CA GLY A 64 14.25 20.53 15.06
C GLY A 64 13.45 20.55 16.37
N LEU A 65 12.21 21.05 16.32
CA LEU A 65 11.30 21.05 17.47
C LEU A 65 10.97 19.63 17.92
N SER A 66 10.71 18.72 16.97
CA SER A 66 10.47 17.31 17.29
C SER A 66 11.63 16.69 18.07
N LEU A 67 12.89 16.97 17.67
CA LEU A 67 14.07 16.50 18.37
C LEU A 67 14.19 17.13 19.77
N VAL A 68 14.05 18.45 19.89
CA VAL A 68 14.16 19.12 21.19
C VAL A 68 13.09 18.63 22.16
N THR A 69 11.83 18.56 21.72
CA THR A 69 10.72 18.08 22.54
C THR A 69 10.92 16.63 22.96
N ILE A 70 11.36 15.74 22.06
CA ILE A 70 11.57 14.33 22.44
C ILE A 70 12.75 14.14 23.39
N MET A 71 13.82 14.93 23.24
CA MET A 71 14.96 14.91 24.16
C MET A 71 14.56 15.31 25.58
N ILE A 72 13.72 16.35 25.70
CA ILE A 72 13.20 16.81 26.99
C ILE A 72 12.29 15.74 27.60
N LEU A 73 11.34 15.20 26.83
CA LEU A 73 10.33 14.25 27.32
C LEU A 73 10.91 12.87 27.66
N ALA A 74 11.87 12.36 26.90
CA ALA A 74 12.47 11.04 27.16
C ALA A 74 13.28 10.99 28.45
N ASN A 75 13.71 12.16 28.95
CA ASN A 75 14.57 12.34 30.13
C ASN A 75 15.77 11.38 30.15
N TRP A 76 16.35 11.16 28.97
CA TRP A 76 17.51 10.31 28.78
C TRP A 76 18.63 11.17 28.17
N ARG A 77 19.84 11.02 28.68
CA ARG A 77 21.02 11.71 28.14
C ARG A 77 22.04 10.65 27.73
N PRO A 78 22.60 10.73 26.50
CA PRO A 78 23.67 9.83 26.12
C PRO A 78 24.86 10.05 27.06
N SER A 79 25.34 8.99 27.71
CA SER A 79 26.63 9.02 28.38
C SER A 79 27.73 8.94 27.31
N LEU A 80 28.87 9.59 27.55
CA LEU A 80 30.05 9.51 26.67
C LEU A 80 30.82 8.18 26.85
N ALA A 81 30.19 7.16 27.43
CA ALA A 81 30.78 5.84 27.62
C ALA A 81 30.77 5.10 26.27
N PHE A 82 31.94 4.87 25.70
CA PHE A 82 32.10 4.17 24.44
C PHE A 82 32.69 2.77 24.69
N ASP A 83 31.90 1.74 24.44
CA ASP A 83 32.39 0.36 24.37
C ASP A 83 32.50 -0.08 22.91
N ARG A 84 33.72 -0.46 22.50
CA ARG A 84 34.00 -0.85 21.11
C ARG A 84 33.28 -2.16 20.73
N LYS A 85 33.11 -3.10 21.66
CA LYS A 85 32.45 -4.39 21.38
C LYS A 85 30.95 -4.18 21.16
N ASP A 86 30.30 -3.40 22.01
CA ASP A 86 28.89 -3.05 21.86
C ASP A 86 28.65 -2.20 20.62
N PHE A 87 29.52 -1.24 20.34
CA PHE A 87 29.46 -0.46 19.10
C PHE A 87 29.53 -1.37 17.86
N ILE A 88 30.53 -2.27 17.78
CA ILE A 88 30.66 -3.19 16.64
C ILE A 88 29.44 -4.12 16.54
N ARG A 89 28.91 -4.60 17.65
CA ARG A 89 27.72 -5.47 17.68
C ARG A 89 26.49 -4.73 17.14
N ILE A 90 26.24 -3.51 17.62
CA ILE A 90 25.12 -2.67 17.19
C ILE A 90 25.29 -2.28 15.72
N VAL A 91 26.48 -1.87 15.29
CA VAL A 91 26.74 -1.48 13.90
C VAL A 91 26.57 -2.66 12.95
N ARG A 92 27.04 -3.88 13.29
CA ARG A 92 26.81 -5.07 12.43
C ARG A 92 25.33 -5.39 12.31
N PHE A 93 24.58 -5.30 13.41
CA PHE A 93 23.14 -5.52 13.40
C PHE A 93 22.43 -4.44 12.58
N ALA A 94 22.73 -3.17 12.84
CA ALA A 94 22.20 -2.04 12.09
C ALA A 94 22.55 -2.13 10.61
N ALA A 95 23.77 -2.54 10.24
CA ALA A 95 24.15 -2.74 8.85
C ALA A 95 23.30 -3.80 8.15
N HIS A 96 23.03 -4.94 8.82
CA HIS A 96 22.14 -5.97 8.26
C HIS A 96 20.69 -5.46 8.11
N VAL A 97 20.16 -4.76 9.12
CA VAL A 97 18.80 -4.21 9.08
C VAL A 97 18.70 -3.10 8.02
N SER A 98 19.65 -2.19 7.97
CA SER A 98 19.73 -1.12 6.98
C SER A 98 19.87 -1.67 5.57
N LEU A 99 20.70 -2.70 5.35
CA LEU A 99 20.82 -3.34 4.04
C LEU A 99 19.49 -3.96 3.60
N ASN A 100 18.80 -4.69 4.48
CA ASN A 100 17.48 -5.25 4.18
C ASN A 100 16.44 -4.15 3.88
N SER A 101 16.43 -3.07 4.67
CA SER A 101 15.55 -1.92 4.44
C SER A 101 15.86 -1.18 3.14
N LEU A 102 17.15 -1.05 2.78
CA LEU A 102 17.59 -0.46 1.52
C LEU A 102 17.19 -1.30 0.33
N ILE A 103 17.37 -2.62 0.39
CA ILE A 103 16.91 -3.55 -0.67
C ILE A 103 15.40 -3.45 -0.82
N GLY A 104 14.65 -3.42 0.29
CA GLY A 104 13.21 -3.23 0.28
C GLY A 104 12.78 -1.89 -0.33
N PHE A 105 13.48 -0.81 0.03
CA PHE A 105 13.23 0.53 -0.51
C PHE A 105 13.52 0.61 -2.01
N ILE A 106 14.67 0.07 -2.45
CA ILE A 106 15.03 0.00 -3.87
C ILE A 106 13.99 -0.83 -4.62
N GLY A 107 13.56 -1.98 -4.10
CA GLY A 107 12.50 -2.78 -4.72
C GLY A 107 11.17 -2.04 -4.83
N TYR A 108 10.75 -1.34 -3.78
CA TYR A 108 9.51 -0.57 -3.75
C TYR A 108 9.54 0.67 -4.66
N GLN A 109 10.71 1.29 -4.77
CA GLN A 109 10.93 2.48 -5.58
C GLN A 109 11.50 2.18 -6.96
N ALA A 110 11.79 0.92 -7.30
CA ALA A 110 12.40 0.53 -8.58
C ALA A 110 11.61 1.10 -9.76
N ASP A 111 10.29 0.94 -9.72
CA ASP A 111 9.37 1.45 -10.72
C ASP A 111 9.52 2.99 -10.88
N THR A 112 9.55 3.72 -9.77
CA THR A 112 9.70 5.19 -9.76
C THR A 112 11.10 5.63 -10.18
N MET A 113 12.15 4.95 -9.73
CA MET A 113 13.55 5.27 -10.04
C MET A 113 13.83 5.06 -11.52
N ALA A 114 13.27 4.00 -12.12
CA ALA A 114 13.38 3.77 -13.55
C ALA A 114 12.66 4.86 -14.36
N VAL A 115 11.44 5.25 -13.97
CA VAL A 115 10.75 6.39 -14.61
C VAL A 115 11.58 7.67 -14.47
N ALA A 116 12.18 7.92 -13.32
CA ALA A 116 13.04 9.08 -13.09
C ALA A 116 14.28 9.11 -13.97
N TYR A 117 14.96 7.98 -14.10
CA TYR A 117 16.19 7.88 -14.89
C TYR A 117 15.92 7.94 -16.40
N PHE A 118 14.94 7.19 -16.90
CA PHE A 118 14.72 7.03 -18.34
C PHE A 118 13.73 8.03 -18.95
N LEU A 119 12.72 8.47 -18.19
CA LEU A 119 11.62 9.32 -18.70
C LEU A 119 11.65 10.75 -18.15
N GLY A 120 12.55 11.02 -17.20
CA GLY A 120 12.80 12.35 -16.66
C GLY A 120 11.76 12.86 -15.64
N PRO A 121 11.92 14.12 -15.18
CA PRO A 121 11.17 14.64 -14.03
C PRO A 121 9.66 14.75 -14.24
N ARG A 122 9.22 15.11 -15.46
CA ARG A 122 7.78 15.28 -15.78
C ARG A 122 7.02 13.97 -15.63
N SER A 123 7.49 12.89 -16.27
CA SER A 123 6.89 11.56 -16.16
C SER A 123 6.96 11.03 -14.73
N THR A 124 8.03 11.34 -14.00
CA THR A 124 8.17 10.96 -12.59
C THR A 124 7.11 11.61 -11.72
N GLY A 125 6.81 12.89 -11.96
CA GLY A 125 5.72 13.60 -11.29
C GLY A 125 4.38 12.91 -11.51
N LEU A 126 4.03 12.61 -12.76
CA LEU A 126 2.79 11.91 -13.11
C LEU A 126 2.70 10.52 -12.45
N PHE A 127 3.78 9.74 -12.51
CA PHE A 127 3.82 8.38 -11.96
C PHE A 127 3.70 8.39 -10.44
N ASN A 128 4.38 9.31 -9.75
CA ASN A 128 4.29 9.45 -8.31
C ASN A 128 2.91 9.92 -7.87
N SER A 129 2.26 10.83 -8.60
CA SER A 129 0.88 11.24 -8.33
C SER A 129 -0.08 10.06 -8.42
N ALA A 130 0.01 9.25 -9.48
CA ALA A 130 -0.79 8.02 -9.63
C ALA A 130 -0.54 7.03 -8.47
N LYS A 131 0.73 6.73 -8.16
CA LYS A 131 1.09 5.87 -7.02
C LYS A 131 0.54 6.41 -5.70
N ARG A 132 0.60 7.71 -5.47
CA ARG A 132 0.13 8.34 -4.23
C ARG A 132 -1.38 8.16 -4.04
N ILE A 133 -2.17 8.43 -5.07
CA ILE A 133 -3.63 8.22 -5.04
C ILE A 133 -3.93 6.74 -4.78
N GLY A 134 -3.33 5.83 -5.55
CA GLY A 134 -3.55 4.39 -5.39
C GLY A 134 -3.11 3.83 -4.03
N THR A 135 -1.99 4.31 -3.49
CA THR A 135 -1.51 3.91 -2.17
C THR A 135 -2.42 4.40 -1.05
N ALA A 136 -2.94 5.63 -1.16
CA ALA A 136 -3.92 6.15 -0.19
C ALA A 136 -5.19 5.28 -0.19
N LEU A 137 -5.70 4.91 -1.36
CA LEU A 137 -6.85 4.00 -1.49
C LEU A 137 -6.56 2.63 -0.88
N ASN A 138 -5.37 2.07 -1.15
CA ASN A 138 -4.94 0.82 -0.54
C ASN A 138 -4.90 0.93 1.00
N GLN A 139 -4.43 2.04 1.56
CA GLN A 139 -4.39 2.25 3.01
C GLN A 139 -5.80 2.30 3.63
N VAL A 140 -6.77 2.90 2.95
CA VAL A 140 -8.15 3.00 3.46
C VAL A 140 -8.88 1.67 3.37
N VAL A 141 -8.69 0.91 2.29
CA VAL A 141 -9.47 -0.31 2.03
C VAL A 141 -8.78 -1.56 2.55
N LEU A 142 -7.49 -1.74 2.25
CA LEU A 142 -6.77 -2.98 2.51
C LEU A 142 -6.25 -3.07 3.95
N LYS A 143 -5.67 -1.99 4.50
CA LYS A 143 -5.04 -2.04 5.83
C LYS A 143 -5.98 -2.46 6.97
N PRO A 144 -7.25 -2.03 7.02
CA PRO A 144 -8.19 -2.50 8.03
C PRO A 144 -8.43 -4.01 7.96
N LEU A 145 -8.54 -4.55 6.74
CA LEU A 145 -8.74 -5.98 6.49
C LEU A 145 -7.51 -6.80 6.92
N GLU A 146 -6.31 -6.29 6.62
CA GLU A 146 -5.05 -6.89 7.09
C GLU A 146 -4.93 -6.93 8.61
N ARG A 147 -5.36 -5.86 9.31
CA ARG A 147 -5.30 -5.80 10.78
C ARG A 147 -6.11 -6.91 11.46
N VAL A 148 -7.16 -7.40 10.82
CA VAL A 148 -7.99 -8.50 11.33
C VAL A 148 -7.46 -9.87 10.83
N ALA A 149 -7.06 -9.93 9.57
CA ALA A 149 -6.66 -11.19 8.94
C ALA A 149 -5.26 -11.68 9.35
N LEU A 150 -4.27 -10.78 9.44
CA LEU A 150 -2.87 -11.17 9.70
C LEU A 150 -2.68 -11.84 11.08
N PRO A 151 -3.26 -11.35 12.19
CA PRO A 151 -3.15 -12.02 13.48
C PRO A 151 -3.75 -13.44 13.45
N THR A 152 -4.86 -13.62 12.73
CA THR A 152 -5.52 -14.91 12.56
C THR A 152 -4.61 -15.91 11.82
N LEU A 153 -3.91 -15.46 10.78
CA LEU A 153 -2.94 -16.31 10.07
C LEU A 153 -1.76 -16.70 10.98
N VAL A 154 -1.23 -15.76 11.76
CA VAL A 154 -0.14 -16.04 12.71
C VAL A 154 -0.58 -17.05 13.77
N GLN A 155 -1.79 -16.89 14.32
CA GLN A 155 -2.34 -17.79 15.34
C GLN A 155 -2.44 -19.24 14.85
N PHE A 156 -2.85 -19.44 13.59
CA PHE A 156 -3.00 -20.77 13.00
C PHE A 156 -1.77 -21.28 12.27
N GLY A 157 -0.63 -20.58 12.35
CA GLY A 157 0.60 -20.94 11.64
C GLY A 157 1.15 -22.33 11.88
N GLY A 158 0.84 -22.93 13.03
CA GLY A 158 1.27 -24.30 13.38
C GLY A 158 0.36 -25.41 12.86
N ASP A 159 -0.82 -25.09 12.31
CA ASP A 159 -1.81 -26.07 11.86
C ASP A 159 -2.20 -25.80 10.39
N PRO A 160 -1.67 -26.57 9.42
CA PRO A 160 -1.92 -26.35 8.00
C PRO A 160 -3.41 -26.34 7.62
N GLY A 161 -4.25 -27.12 8.32
CA GLY A 161 -5.68 -27.19 8.05
C GLY A 161 -6.40 -25.91 8.47
N LYS A 162 -6.12 -25.40 9.67
CA LYS A 162 -6.66 -24.12 10.15
C LYS A 162 -6.06 -22.92 9.40
N LEU A 163 -4.79 -23.01 9.01
CA LEU A 163 -4.14 -21.97 8.22
C LEU A 163 -4.76 -21.87 6.82
N ARG A 164 -5.09 -23.01 6.19
CA ARG A 164 -5.81 -23.04 4.90
C ARG A 164 -7.16 -22.33 4.98
N SER A 165 -7.98 -22.66 5.97
CA SER A 165 -9.31 -22.05 6.11
C SER A 165 -9.22 -20.56 6.44
N ALA A 166 -8.30 -20.16 7.32
CA ALA A 166 -8.03 -18.76 7.63
C ALA A 166 -7.54 -17.97 6.40
N TYR A 167 -6.63 -18.54 5.60
CA TYR A 167 -6.11 -17.94 4.38
C TYR A 167 -7.21 -17.74 3.33
N LEU A 168 -7.98 -18.78 3.00
CA LEU A 168 -9.06 -18.67 1.99
C LEU A 168 -10.14 -17.69 2.43
N ARG A 169 -10.49 -17.67 3.73
CA ARG A 169 -11.45 -16.72 4.28
C ARG A 169 -10.95 -15.29 4.22
N ALA A 170 -9.70 -15.04 4.64
CA ALA A 170 -9.07 -13.73 4.55
C ALA A 170 -9.03 -13.26 3.09
N LEU A 171 -8.61 -14.13 2.18
CA LEU A 171 -8.52 -13.81 0.75
C LEU A 171 -9.89 -13.44 0.17
N ARG A 172 -10.94 -14.22 0.46
CA ARG A 172 -12.30 -13.97 -0.03
C ARG A 172 -12.88 -12.65 0.50
N ILE A 173 -12.81 -12.43 1.82
CA ILE A 173 -13.31 -11.18 2.44
C ILE A 173 -12.60 -9.99 1.82
N THR A 174 -11.28 -10.09 1.69
CA THR A 174 -10.49 -8.96 1.20
C THR A 174 -10.68 -8.74 -0.29
N ALA A 175 -10.83 -9.79 -1.10
CA ALA A 175 -11.20 -9.66 -2.50
C ALA A 175 -12.57 -8.99 -2.67
N LEU A 176 -13.57 -9.38 -1.86
CA LEU A 176 -14.91 -8.76 -1.88
C LEU A 176 -14.89 -7.26 -1.53
N GLY A 177 -13.96 -6.82 -0.68
CA GLY A 177 -13.81 -5.39 -0.37
C GLY A 177 -12.97 -4.63 -1.40
N THR A 178 -11.90 -5.24 -1.91
CA THR A 178 -10.88 -4.55 -2.71
C THR A 178 -11.13 -4.60 -4.22
N ALA A 179 -11.69 -5.70 -4.76
CA ALA A 179 -11.98 -5.85 -6.18
C ALA A 179 -12.88 -4.72 -6.74
N PRO A 180 -14.05 -4.41 -6.14
CA PRO A 180 -14.91 -3.35 -6.68
C PRO A 180 -14.27 -1.97 -6.57
N VAL A 181 -13.48 -1.72 -5.52
CA VAL A 181 -12.83 -0.43 -5.34
C VAL A 181 -11.75 -0.22 -6.40
N PHE A 182 -10.83 -1.18 -6.57
CA PHE A 182 -9.74 -1.02 -7.53
C PHE A 182 -10.24 -1.04 -8.98
N LEU A 183 -11.24 -1.85 -9.30
CA LEU A 183 -11.85 -1.83 -10.64
C LEU A 183 -12.63 -0.53 -10.87
N GLY A 184 -13.37 -0.04 -9.87
CA GLY A 184 -14.06 1.24 -9.94
C GLY A 184 -13.08 2.37 -10.22
N VAL A 185 -12.00 2.47 -9.43
CA VAL A 185 -10.93 3.46 -9.60
C VAL A 185 -10.29 3.37 -10.99
N ALA A 186 -10.12 2.17 -11.54
CA ALA A 186 -9.60 1.99 -12.88
C ALA A 186 -10.53 2.55 -13.97
N LEU A 187 -11.85 2.45 -13.77
CA LEU A 187 -12.88 2.90 -14.72
C LEU A 187 -13.20 4.40 -14.63
N ILE A 188 -13.03 5.01 -13.44
CA ILE A 188 -13.31 6.43 -13.21
C ILE A 188 -12.03 7.24 -12.94
N SER A 189 -10.87 6.75 -13.40
CA SER A 189 -9.56 7.37 -13.12
C SER A 189 -9.46 8.80 -13.64
N ASP A 190 -10.05 9.08 -14.81
CA ASP A 190 -10.10 10.43 -15.40
C ASP A 190 -10.84 11.38 -14.47
N ASP A 191 -12.04 10.98 -14.01
CA ASP A 191 -12.85 11.80 -13.12
C ASP A 191 -12.14 12.05 -11.76
N ILE A 192 -11.49 11.01 -11.21
CA ILE A 192 -10.73 11.11 -9.95
C ILE A 192 -9.58 12.10 -10.10
N VAL A 193 -8.83 12.03 -11.20
CA VAL A 193 -7.67 12.90 -11.42
C VAL A 193 -8.11 14.33 -11.67
N ASP A 194 -9.14 14.55 -12.48
CA ASP A 194 -9.68 15.88 -12.76
C ASP A 194 -10.24 16.53 -11.49
N LEU A 195 -10.90 15.75 -10.62
CA LEU A 195 -11.43 16.26 -9.36
C LEU A 195 -10.32 16.61 -8.34
N LEU A 196 -9.30 15.75 -8.22
CA LEU A 196 -8.28 15.88 -7.17
C LEU A 196 -7.10 16.77 -7.56
N LEU A 197 -6.70 16.74 -8.82
CA LEU A 197 -5.49 17.39 -9.34
C LEU A 197 -5.78 18.44 -10.41
N GLY A 198 -6.94 18.36 -11.07
CA GLY A 198 -7.30 19.22 -12.20
C GLY A 198 -6.84 18.65 -13.55
N THR A 199 -7.40 19.20 -14.62
CA THR A 199 -7.24 18.74 -16.01
C THR A 199 -5.79 18.78 -16.53
N GLU A 200 -4.96 19.67 -15.98
CA GLU A 200 -3.52 19.77 -16.25
C GLU A 200 -2.75 18.48 -15.90
N TRP A 201 -3.33 17.65 -15.02
CA TRP A 201 -2.76 16.38 -14.59
C TRP A 201 -3.39 15.17 -15.28
N SER A 202 -4.17 15.35 -16.35
CA SER A 202 -4.83 14.26 -17.11
C SER A 202 -3.89 13.09 -17.47
N GLY A 203 -2.59 13.34 -17.69
CA GLY A 203 -1.59 12.28 -17.89
C GLY A 203 -1.40 11.30 -16.71
N VAL A 204 -1.92 11.61 -15.52
CA VAL A 204 -1.95 10.73 -14.34
C VAL A 204 -3.00 9.63 -14.50
N ALA A 205 -4.13 9.93 -15.12
CA ALA A 205 -5.29 9.04 -15.15
C ALA A 205 -5.04 7.67 -15.79
N PRO A 206 -4.42 7.54 -16.99
CA PRO A 206 -4.13 6.22 -17.55
C PRO A 206 -3.12 5.43 -16.71
N VAL A 207 -2.19 6.11 -16.04
CA VAL A 207 -1.23 5.48 -15.13
C VAL A 207 -1.94 4.98 -13.87
N LEU A 208 -2.81 5.79 -13.29
CA LEU A 208 -3.62 5.42 -12.13
C LEU A 208 -4.52 4.22 -12.46
N SER A 209 -5.15 4.23 -13.63
CA SER A 209 -6.01 3.13 -14.08
C SER A 209 -5.25 1.80 -14.15
N ALA A 210 -4.08 1.79 -14.80
CA ALA A 210 -3.24 0.60 -14.87
C ALA A 210 -2.77 0.15 -13.46
N LEU A 211 -2.27 1.08 -12.64
CA LEU A 211 -1.81 0.75 -11.28
C LEU A 211 -2.94 0.23 -10.38
N ALA A 212 -4.17 0.73 -10.53
CA ALA A 212 -5.34 0.26 -9.79
C ALA A 212 -5.57 -1.25 -9.98
N ILE A 213 -5.47 -1.74 -11.22
CA ILE A 213 -5.56 -3.16 -11.54
C ILE A 213 -4.43 -3.95 -10.85
N SER A 214 -3.21 -3.39 -10.83
CA SER A 214 -2.07 -4.03 -10.14
C SER A 214 -2.25 -4.10 -8.62
N PHE A 215 -2.88 -3.11 -7.97
CA PHE A 215 -3.06 -3.11 -6.52
C PHE A 215 -3.96 -4.26 -6.04
N PHE A 216 -4.89 -4.72 -6.87
CA PHE A 216 -5.65 -5.93 -6.59
C PHE A 216 -4.73 -7.17 -6.55
N GLY A 217 -3.87 -7.35 -7.55
CA GLY A 217 -2.90 -8.46 -7.56
C GLY A 217 -1.98 -8.44 -6.33
N SER A 218 -1.49 -7.26 -5.96
CA SER A 218 -0.67 -7.04 -4.77
C SER A 218 -1.38 -7.44 -3.47
N THR A 219 -2.71 -7.38 -3.42
CA THR A 219 -3.50 -7.78 -2.25
C THR A 219 -3.40 -9.29 -2.00
N VAL A 220 -3.54 -10.10 -3.04
CA VAL A 220 -3.36 -11.56 -2.97
C VAL A 220 -1.91 -11.91 -2.60
N MET A 221 -0.94 -11.21 -3.20
CA MET A 221 0.48 -11.43 -2.94
C MET A 221 0.88 -11.11 -1.49
N GLN A 222 0.22 -10.14 -0.83
CA GLN A 222 0.48 -9.84 0.58
C GLN A 222 0.06 -10.99 1.50
N TYR A 223 -1.11 -11.58 1.29
CA TYR A 223 -1.54 -12.78 2.04
C TYR A 223 -0.64 -13.98 1.76
N ASN A 224 -0.23 -14.17 0.51
CA ASN A 224 0.72 -15.23 0.17
C ASN A 224 2.03 -15.06 0.94
N SER A 225 2.55 -13.84 0.99
CA SER A 225 3.79 -13.52 1.72
C SER A 225 3.62 -13.76 3.22
N ALA A 226 2.47 -13.41 3.80
CA ALA A 226 2.17 -13.67 5.21
C ALA A 226 2.17 -15.18 5.52
N VAL A 227 1.55 -16.00 4.66
CA VAL A 227 1.54 -17.47 4.85
C VAL A 227 2.94 -18.06 4.77
N ILE A 228 3.78 -17.63 3.81
CA ILE A 228 5.17 -18.09 3.69
C ILE A 228 5.97 -17.75 4.96
N MET A 229 5.82 -16.53 5.48
CA MET A 229 6.51 -16.09 6.70
C MET A 229 6.05 -16.87 7.93
N VAL A 230 4.74 -17.01 8.12
CA VAL A 230 4.14 -17.74 9.26
C VAL A 230 4.55 -19.22 9.23
N SER A 231 4.70 -19.80 8.04
CA SER A 231 5.13 -21.19 7.84
C SER A 231 6.64 -21.39 8.00
N ARG A 232 7.36 -20.39 8.53
CA ARG A 232 8.81 -20.42 8.81
C ARG A 232 9.68 -20.63 7.56
N GLN A 233 9.27 -20.11 6.41
CA GLN A 233 10.02 -20.19 5.16
C GLN A 233 10.53 -18.81 4.66
N PRO A 234 11.26 -18.02 5.48
CA PRO A 234 11.72 -16.68 5.08
C PRO A 234 12.66 -16.71 3.87
N LYS A 235 13.46 -17.78 3.71
CA LYS A 235 14.32 -17.97 2.52
C LYS A 235 13.50 -18.04 1.23
N LEU A 236 12.35 -18.73 1.26
CA LEU A 236 11.45 -18.80 0.12
C LEU A 236 10.86 -17.42 -0.21
N GLN A 237 10.47 -16.65 0.81
CA GLN A 237 10.00 -15.28 0.61
C GLN A 237 11.09 -14.40 -0.02
N SER A 238 12.33 -14.52 0.44
CA SER A 238 13.46 -13.79 -0.16
C SER A 238 13.68 -14.17 -1.62
N MET A 239 13.56 -15.45 -1.98
CA MET A 239 13.66 -15.90 -3.38
C MET A 239 12.52 -15.35 -4.24
N VAL A 240 11.28 -15.37 -3.74
CA VAL A 240 10.13 -14.77 -4.44
C VAL A 240 10.35 -13.27 -4.66
N ASN A 241 10.83 -12.55 -3.64
CA ASN A 241 11.15 -11.13 -3.75
C ASN A 241 12.27 -10.88 -4.78
N LEU A 242 13.29 -11.73 -4.83
CA LEU A 242 14.38 -11.60 -5.80
C LEU A 242 13.88 -11.81 -7.24
N VAL A 243 13.04 -12.83 -7.46
CA VAL A 243 12.39 -13.07 -8.76
C VAL A 243 11.50 -11.88 -9.13
N PHE A 244 10.73 -11.35 -8.17
CA PHE A 244 9.88 -10.18 -8.38
C PHE A 244 10.70 -8.96 -8.84
N VAL A 245 11.80 -8.66 -8.16
CA VAL A 245 12.70 -7.54 -8.52
C VAL A 245 13.31 -7.77 -9.91
N PHE A 246 13.80 -8.98 -10.17
CA PHE A 246 14.40 -9.32 -11.48
C PHE A 246 13.40 -9.17 -12.63
N VAL A 247 12.21 -9.76 -12.51
CA VAL A 247 11.14 -9.64 -13.50
C VAL A 247 10.70 -8.19 -13.66
N SER A 248 10.62 -7.44 -12.56
CA SER A 248 10.32 -6.00 -12.59
C SER A 248 11.33 -5.23 -13.44
N LEU A 249 12.62 -5.42 -13.19
CA LEU A 249 13.68 -4.72 -13.92
C LEU A 249 13.62 -5.05 -15.42
N VAL A 250 13.46 -6.32 -15.77
CA VAL A 250 13.37 -6.75 -17.18
C VAL A 250 12.16 -6.11 -17.86
N LEU A 251 10.97 -6.19 -17.26
CA LEU A 251 9.76 -5.62 -17.85
C LEU A 251 9.83 -4.11 -17.96
N ILE A 252 10.40 -3.43 -16.97
CA ILE A 252 10.63 -1.98 -17.01
C ILE A 252 11.56 -1.62 -18.17
N LEU A 253 12.72 -2.28 -18.30
CA LEU A 253 13.69 -1.99 -19.36
C LEU A 253 13.07 -2.17 -20.76
N VAL A 254 12.27 -3.22 -20.95
CA VAL A 254 11.58 -3.47 -22.24
C VAL A 254 10.46 -2.47 -22.48
N SER A 255 9.76 -2.04 -21.44
CA SER A 255 8.58 -1.19 -21.55
C SER A 255 8.88 0.30 -21.60
N VAL A 256 10.06 0.74 -21.14
CA VAL A 256 10.40 2.16 -21.00
C VAL A 256 10.36 2.91 -22.34
N ARG A 257 10.64 2.21 -23.45
CA ARG A 257 10.53 2.76 -24.82
C ARG A 257 9.12 3.17 -25.21
N TYR A 258 8.09 2.66 -24.52
CA TYR A 258 6.69 3.04 -24.70
C TYR A 258 6.23 4.11 -23.70
N GLY A 259 7.19 4.80 -23.06
CA GLY A 259 6.92 5.87 -22.11
C GLY A 259 6.30 5.40 -20.79
N ILE A 260 5.68 6.34 -20.09
CA ILE A 260 5.14 6.12 -18.73
C ILE A 260 4.00 5.09 -18.70
N ILE A 261 3.19 5.04 -19.76
CA ILE A 261 2.09 4.08 -19.91
C ILE A 261 2.67 2.66 -20.06
N GLY A 262 3.73 2.50 -20.86
CA GLY A 262 4.45 1.23 -20.96
C GLY A 262 4.91 0.71 -19.61
N VAL A 263 5.53 1.57 -18.80
CA VAL A 263 5.97 1.22 -17.44
C VAL A 263 4.78 0.86 -16.55
N ALA A 264 3.66 1.58 -16.64
CA ALA A 264 2.46 1.25 -15.87
C ALA A 264 1.91 -0.14 -16.23
N PHE A 265 1.87 -0.51 -17.51
CA PHE A 265 1.50 -1.86 -17.94
C PHE A 265 2.53 -2.91 -17.52
N ALA A 266 3.83 -2.60 -17.50
CA ALA A 266 4.85 -3.51 -16.98
C ALA A 266 4.59 -3.87 -15.51
N VAL A 267 4.14 -2.91 -14.69
CA VAL A 267 3.74 -3.16 -13.29
C VAL A 267 2.55 -4.12 -13.23
N VAL A 268 1.54 -3.94 -14.08
CA VAL A 268 0.37 -4.85 -14.17
C VAL A 268 0.81 -6.25 -14.57
N ILE A 269 1.54 -6.38 -15.68
CA ILE A 269 2.03 -7.65 -16.22
C ILE A 269 2.88 -8.38 -15.16
N ARG A 270 3.80 -7.67 -14.49
CA ARG A 270 4.59 -8.22 -13.38
C ARG A 270 3.70 -8.84 -12.31
N SER A 271 2.68 -8.11 -11.85
CA SER A 271 1.80 -8.57 -10.78
C SER A 271 1.05 -9.84 -11.16
N PHE A 272 0.53 -9.93 -12.38
CA PHE A 272 -0.16 -11.12 -12.87
C PHE A 272 0.77 -12.28 -13.27
N LEU A 273 2.04 -12.03 -13.56
CA LEU A 273 3.04 -13.08 -13.79
C LEU A 273 3.51 -13.72 -12.47
N ILE A 274 3.74 -12.92 -11.44
CA ILE A 274 4.26 -13.41 -10.15
C ILE A 274 3.17 -14.05 -9.29
N LEU A 275 1.94 -13.53 -9.36
CA LEU A 275 0.82 -13.99 -8.52
C LEU A 275 0.56 -15.52 -8.63
N PRO A 276 0.48 -16.15 -9.82
CA PRO A 276 0.27 -17.59 -9.93
C PRO A 276 1.42 -18.40 -9.33
N VAL A 277 2.66 -17.97 -9.55
CA VAL A 277 3.86 -18.63 -9.00
C VAL A 277 3.82 -18.60 -7.47
N GLN A 278 3.57 -17.43 -6.89
CA GLN A 278 3.53 -17.28 -5.45
C GLN A 278 2.35 -18.05 -4.83
N THR A 279 1.19 -18.04 -5.48
CA THR A 279 0.00 -18.78 -5.04
C THR A 279 0.23 -20.28 -5.12
N PHE A 280 0.92 -20.77 -6.14
CA PHE A 280 1.30 -22.18 -6.24
C PHE A 280 2.22 -22.60 -5.09
N LEU A 281 3.24 -21.80 -4.77
CA LEU A 281 4.12 -22.06 -3.63
C LEU A 281 3.34 -22.13 -2.31
N VAL A 282 2.45 -21.16 -2.07
CA VAL A 282 1.57 -21.16 -0.88
C VAL A 282 0.67 -22.37 -0.86
N SER A 283 0.07 -22.75 -1.99
CA SER A 283 -0.82 -23.90 -2.07
C SER A 283 -0.16 -25.21 -1.64
N ARG A 284 1.14 -25.36 -1.91
CA ARG A 284 1.95 -26.49 -1.42
C ARG A 284 2.18 -26.45 0.09
N ILE A 285 2.35 -25.26 0.68
CA ILE A 285 2.57 -25.07 2.12
C ILE A 285 1.31 -25.41 2.91
N ILE A 286 0.15 -24.88 2.50
CA ILE A 286 -1.13 -25.06 3.20
C ILE A 286 -1.95 -26.26 2.69
N LYS A 287 -1.37 -27.08 1.79
CA LYS A 287 -2.02 -28.24 1.17
C LYS A 287 -3.41 -27.89 0.59
N CYS A 288 -3.51 -26.76 -0.10
CA CYS A 288 -4.72 -26.37 -0.82
C CYS A 288 -4.52 -26.54 -2.33
N SER A 289 -5.62 -26.59 -3.08
CA SER A 289 -5.55 -26.57 -4.54
C SER A 289 -5.56 -25.13 -5.05
N LEU A 290 -4.91 -24.87 -6.18
CA LEU A 290 -5.04 -23.57 -6.88
C LEU A 290 -6.51 -23.25 -7.22
N ARG A 291 -7.31 -24.29 -7.45
CA ARG A 291 -8.75 -24.18 -7.69
C ARG A 291 -9.47 -23.56 -6.49
N ASP A 292 -9.13 -23.93 -5.26
CA ASP A 292 -9.76 -23.37 -4.05
C ASP A 292 -9.50 -21.86 -3.95
N VAL A 293 -8.29 -21.43 -4.31
CA VAL A 293 -7.89 -20.02 -4.31
C VAL A 293 -8.67 -19.26 -5.37
N LEU A 294 -8.70 -19.77 -6.61
CA LEU A 294 -9.44 -19.15 -7.70
C LEU A 294 -10.94 -19.06 -7.39
N LEU A 295 -11.55 -20.15 -6.90
CA LEU A 295 -12.96 -20.18 -6.49
C LEU A 295 -13.27 -19.18 -5.38
N SER A 296 -12.30 -18.92 -4.49
CA SER A 296 -12.46 -17.90 -3.43
C SER A 296 -12.45 -16.46 -3.98
N LEU A 297 -11.91 -16.26 -5.18
CA LEU A 297 -11.84 -14.96 -5.85
C LEU A 297 -12.99 -14.75 -6.84
N VAL A 298 -13.57 -15.83 -7.39
CA VAL A 298 -14.66 -15.78 -8.38
C VAL A 298 -15.78 -14.81 -7.99
N PRO A 299 -16.37 -14.86 -6.78
CA PRO A 299 -17.50 -14.02 -6.41
C PRO A 299 -17.18 -12.52 -6.52
N ALA A 300 -16.03 -12.13 -5.97
CA ALA A 300 -15.54 -10.76 -6.01
C ALA A 300 -15.29 -10.30 -7.45
N PHE A 301 -14.65 -11.14 -8.26
CA PHE A 301 -14.37 -10.81 -9.66
C PHE A 301 -15.65 -10.73 -10.49
N SER A 302 -16.54 -11.72 -10.43
CA SER A 302 -17.77 -11.71 -11.21
C SER A 302 -18.65 -10.52 -10.85
N ALA A 303 -18.83 -10.23 -9.56
CA ALA A 303 -19.64 -9.10 -9.15
C ALA A 303 -18.99 -7.76 -9.53
N SER A 304 -17.66 -7.65 -9.43
CA SER A 304 -16.94 -6.45 -9.86
C SER A 304 -16.99 -6.28 -11.38
N THR A 305 -16.90 -7.35 -12.17
CA THR A 305 -17.01 -7.28 -13.63
C THR A 305 -18.41 -6.83 -14.05
N VAL A 306 -19.48 -7.36 -13.44
CA VAL A 306 -20.85 -6.92 -13.72
C VAL A 306 -21.03 -5.44 -13.36
N MET A 307 -20.51 -5.01 -12.21
CA MET A 307 -20.44 -3.59 -11.84
C MET A 307 -19.70 -2.76 -12.90
N GLY A 308 -18.51 -3.21 -13.33
CA GLY A 308 -17.68 -2.51 -14.28
C GLY A 308 -18.33 -2.34 -15.65
N VAL A 309 -19.01 -3.37 -16.15
CA VAL A 309 -19.81 -3.30 -17.38
C VAL A 309 -20.94 -2.27 -17.22
N GLY A 310 -21.62 -2.25 -16.07
CA GLY A 310 -22.66 -1.26 -15.79
C GLY A 310 -22.16 0.19 -15.81
N ILE A 311 -21.01 0.45 -15.16
CA ILE A 311 -20.38 1.78 -15.16
C ILE A 311 -19.91 2.18 -16.57
N PHE A 312 -19.35 1.23 -17.32
CA PHE A 312 -18.91 1.48 -18.69
C PHE A 312 -20.09 1.84 -19.62
N LEU A 313 -21.19 1.07 -19.55
CA LEU A 313 -22.40 1.35 -20.33
C LEU A 313 -23.04 2.69 -19.98
N LEU A 314 -23.05 3.07 -18.69
CA LEU A 314 -23.52 4.39 -18.26
C LEU A 314 -22.65 5.50 -18.85
N SER A 315 -21.33 5.36 -18.75
CA SER A 315 -20.37 6.37 -19.24
C SER A 315 -20.43 6.55 -20.75
N TRP A 316 -20.78 5.49 -21.48
CA TRP A 316 -20.98 5.56 -22.93
C TRP A 316 -22.29 6.27 -23.32
N LYS A 317 -23.38 6.05 -22.57
CA LYS A 317 -24.70 6.61 -22.92
C LYS A 317 -24.97 8.00 -22.37
N VAL A 318 -24.35 8.38 -21.25
CA VAL A 318 -24.70 9.59 -20.52
C VAL A 318 -23.45 10.43 -20.28
N SER A 319 -23.40 11.61 -20.91
CA SER A 319 -22.44 12.67 -20.57
C SER A 319 -23.04 13.57 -19.50
N PHE A 320 -22.36 13.68 -18.35
CA PHE A 320 -22.77 14.58 -17.28
C PHE A 320 -22.12 15.96 -17.46
N SER A 321 -22.88 17.03 -17.25
CA SER A 321 -22.36 18.41 -17.31
C SER A 321 -21.51 18.78 -16.08
N SER A 322 -21.78 18.15 -14.93
CA SER A 322 -21.01 18.33 -13.70
C SER A 322 -20.23 17.07 -13.35
N LEU A 323 -18.92 17.24 -13.15
CA LEU A 323 -17.98 16.17 -12.77
C LEU A 323 -18.43 15.46 -11.48
N ILE A 324 -18.81 16.24 -10.46
CA ILE A 324 -19.19 15.72 -9.13
C ILE A 324 -20.46 14.86 -9.23
N ILE A 325 -21.44 15.31 -10.02
CA ILE A 325 -22.70 14.57 -10.23
C ILE A 325 -22.40 13.27 -10.99
N GLY A 326 -21.60 13.34 -12.06
CA GLY A 326 -21.21 12.17 -12.83
C GLY A 326 -20.50 11.11 -11.98
N MET A 327 -19.52 11.52 -11.17
CA MET A 327 -18.83 10.62 -10.26
C MET A 327 -19.77 10.01 -9.21
N SER A 328 -20.62 10.83 -8.60
CA SER A 328 -21.56 10.37 -7.57
C SER A 328 -22.55 9.34 -8.12
N VAL A 329 -23.05 9.55 -9.34
CA VAL A 329 -23.93 8.60 -10.02
C VAL A 329 -23.18 7.32 -10.39
N LYS A 330 -21.96 7.40 -10.93
CA LYS A 330 -21.14 6.21 -11.26
C LYS A 330 -20.83 5.38 -10.01
N ILE A 331 -20.46 6.03 -8.91
CA ILE A 331 -20.17 5.36 -7.63
C ILE A 331 -21.44 4.74 -7.04
N GLY A 332 -22.55 5.50 -7.00
CA GLY A 332 -23.83 5.01 -6.48
C GLY A 332 -24.39 3.84 -7.28
N LEU A 333 -24.38 3.94 -8.62
CA LEU A 333 -24.78 2.86 -9.51
C LEU A 333 -23.86 1.65 -9.37
N GLY A 334 -22.54 1.88 -9.33
CA GLY A 334 -21.56 0.81 -9.13
C GLY A 334 -21.81 0.05 -7.84
N PHE A 335 -22.02 0.76 -6.73
CA PHE A 335 -22.36 0.15 -5.44
C PHE A 335 -23.67 -0.65 -5.52
N ALA A 336 -24.71 -0.09 -6.14
CA ALA A 336 -26.00 -0.76 -6.27
C ALA A 336 -25.91 -2.06 -7.10
N ILE A 337 -25.20 -2.03 -8.24
CA ILE A 337 -25.00 -3.21 -9.09
C ILE A 337 -24.16 -4.25 -8.34
N TYR A 338 -23.08 -3.83 -7.69
CA TYR A 338 -22.21 -4.73 -6.94
C TYR A 338 -22.95 -5.41 -5.77
N ALA A 339 -23.63 -4.62 -4.94
CA ALA A 339 -24.42 -5.12 -3.81
C ALA A 339 -25.57 -6.02 -4.28
N GLY A 340 -26.29 -5.62 -5.34
CA GLY A 340 -27.34 -6.43 -5.94
C GLY A 340 -26.83 -7.76 -6.47
N THR A 341 -25.69 -7.76 -7.16
CA THR A 341 -25.07 -9.00 -7.69
C THR A 341 -24.64 -9.92 -6.56
N LEU A 342 -24.04 -9.39 -5.49
CA LEU A 342 -23.66 -10.19 -4.32
C LEU A 342 -24.88 -10.75 -3.58
N LEU A 343 -25.94 -9.96 -3.39
CA LEU A 343 -27.14 -10.41 -2.68
C LEU A 343 -27.98 -11.41 -3.49
N LEU A 344 -27.98 -11.32 -4.81
CA LEU A 344 -28.76 -12.21 -5.69
C LEU A 344 -28.02 -13.51 -6.02
N ILE A 345 -26.72 -13.43 -6.34
CA ILE A 345 -25.95 -14.59 -6.84
C ILE A 345 -25.15 -15.25 -5.71
N PHE A 346 -24.62 -14.46 -4.77
CA PHE A 346 -23.69 -14.93 -3.73
C PHE A 346 -24.26 -14.74 -2.32
N ARG A 347 -25.60 -14.85 -2.18
CA ARG A 347 -26.33 -14.64 -0.93
C ARG A 347 -25.71 -15.41 0.23
N ASP A 348 -25.45 -16.71 0.02
CA ASP A 348 -24.90 -17.59 1.05
C ASP A 348 -23.52 -17.13 1.54
N GLU A 349 -22.73 -16.50 0.67
CA GLU A 349 -21.43 -15.95 1.04
C GLU A 349 -21.59 -14.74 1.95
N VAL A 350 -22.45 -13.80 1.58
CA VAL A 350 -22.73 -12.58 2.36
C VAL A 350 -23.27 -12.95 3.74
N PHE A 351 -24.22 -13.89 3.80
CA PHE A 351 -24.77 -14.38 5.07
C PHE A 351 -23.71 -15.09 5.92
N SER A 352 -22.82 -15.88 5.33
CA SER A 352 -21.73 -16.55 6.07
C SER A 352 -20.72 -15.58 6.69
N LEU A 353 -20.52 -14.42 6.05
CA LEU A 353 -19.65 -13.36 6.56
C LEU A 353 -20.34 -12.57 7.67
N ALA A 354 -21.63 -12.27 7.51
CA ALA A 354 -22.43 -11.54 8.49
C ALA A 354 -22.68 -12.35 9.78
N SER A 355 -22.82 -13.67 9.68
CA SER A 355 -23.14 -14.54 10.82
C SER A 355 -21.93 -14.91 11.70
N GLY A 356 -20.77 -14.26 11.53
CA GLY A 356 -19.61 -14.48 12.39
C GLY A 356 -19.11 -15.93 12.37
N GLY A 357 -18.98 -16.56 11.19
CA GLY A 357 -18.15 -17.76 10.99
C GLY A 357 -18.46 -19.02 11.81
N SER A 358 -19.62 -19.18 12.43
CA SER A 358 -19.94 -20.39 13.20
C SER A 358 -20.56 -21.53 12.37
N LYS A 359 -20.96 -21.29 11.11
CA LYS A 359 -21.62 -22.31 10.29
C LYS A 359 -21.30 -22.14 8.80
N LEU A 360 -20.34 -22.91 8.31
CA LEU A 360 -20.42 -23.49 6.96
C LEU A 360 -19.83 -24.91 7.05
N PRO A 361 -20.56 -25.92 6.54
CA PRO A 361 -20.14 -27.32 6.62
C PRO A 361 -18.96 -27.54 5.67
N LEU A 362 -17.97 -28.28 6.17
CA LEU A 362 -16.94 -28.90 5.36
C LEU A 362 -17.66 -29.83 4.35
N ARG A 363 -17.65 -29.47 3.08
CA ARG A 363 -17.89 -30.41 1.97
C ARG A 363 -16.63 -30.51 1.14
#